data_AF-A0A917D8N4-F1
#
_entry.id   AF-A0A917D8N4-F1
#
_cell.length_a   1.000
_cell.length_b   1.000
_cell.length_c   1.000
_cell.angle_alpha   90.00
_cell.angle_beta   90.00
_cell.angle_gamma   90.00
#
_symmetry.space_group_name_H-M   'P 1'
#
loop_
_entity.id
_entity.type
_entity.pdbx_description
1 polymer ?
#
loop_
_entity_poly.entity_id
_entity_poly.type
_entity_poly.pdbx_seq_one_letter_code
_entity_poly.pdbx_strand_id
1 'polypeptide(L)'
;MTEARASNAGGTVRVRATETGVLVGLHIERSELRFGGDALAATILSVCSAAAHAAAQRHRAALLRDGLAPEVVDRVAPAGTAPTSPPGRWTLRP
;
A
#
# COMPACT_ATOMS: atom_id res chain seq x y z
N MET A 1 -15.46 2.48 0.83
CA MET A 1 -14.09 2.73 0.34
C MET A 1 -13.31 3.38 1.46
N THR A 2 -12.30 2.68 1.97
CA THR A 2 -11.51 3.05 3.14
C THR A 2 -10.08 3.35 2.70
N GLU A 3 -9.55 4.49 3.11
CA GLU A 3 -8.19 4.89 2.72
C GLU A 3 -7.27 5.02 3.93
N ALA A 4 -5.98 4.81 3.70
CA ALA A 4 -4.95 5.07 4.68
C ALA A 4 -3.74 5.74 4.05
N ARG A 5 -2.93 6.35 4.92
CA ARG A 5 -1.67 6.99 4.55
C ARG A 5 -0.52 6.21 5.16
N ALA A 6 0.59 6.12 4.44
CA ALA A 6 1.86 5.64 4.95
C ALA A 6 3.00 6.50 4.42
N SER A 7 4.15 6.44 5.09
CA SER A 7 5.38 7.09 4.65
C SER A 7 6.57 6.18 4.87
N ASN A 8 7.66 6.41 4.12
CA ASN A 8 8.95 5.85 4.49
C ASN A 8 9.45 6.47 5.82
N ALA A 9 10.51 5.90 6.40
CA ALA A 9 11.05 6.35 7.69
C ALA A 9 11.45 7.83 7.69
N GLY A 10 11.96 8.34 6.56
CA GLY A 10 12.34 9.74 6.39
C GLY A 10 11.18 10.70 6.11
N GLY A 11 9.96 10.18 5.91
CA GLY A 11 8.80 10.98 5.54
C GLY A 11 8.88 11.61 4.13
N THR A 12 9.91 11.30 3.35
CA THR A 12 10.19 11.88 2.03
C THR A 12 9.35 11.25 0.91
N VAL A 13 8.87 10.02 1.10
CA VAL A 13 7.89 9.37 0.26
C VAL A 13 6.63 9.13 1.09
N ARG A 14 5.50 9.69 0.64
CA ARG A 14 4.20 9.55 1.30
C ARG A 14 3.17 9.04 0.30
N VAL A 15 2.41 8.05 0.70
CA VAL A 15 1.41 7.40 -0.15
C VAL A 15 0.05 7.41 0.56
N ARG A 16 -1.01 7.56 -0.24
CA ARG A 16 -2.37 7.20 0.12
C ARG A 16 -2.86 6.08 -0.77
N ALA A 17 -3.37 5.02 -0.15
CA ALA A 17 -3.94 3.89 -0.86
C ALA A 17 -5.27 3.45 -0.24
N THR A 18 -6.07 2.79 -1.06
CA THR A 18 -7.32 2.14 -0.68
C THR A 18 -7.05 0.77 -0.08
N GLU A 19 -8.08 0.16 0.49
CA GLU A 19 -8.05 -1.21 1.00
C GLU A 19 -7.74 -2.27 -0.08
N THR A 20 -7.93 -1.94 -1.36
CA THR A 20 -7.62 -2.81 -2.51
C THR A 20 -6.24 -2.55 -3.14
N GLY A 21 -5.44 -1.64 -2.58
CA GLY A 21 -4.13 -1.29 -3.10
C GLY A 21 -4.14 -0.29 -4.26
N VAL A 22 -5.27 0.37 -4.52
CA VAL A 22 -5.35 1.44 -5.51
C VAL A 22 -4.71 2.70 -4.93
N LEU A 23 -3.76 3.26 -5.67
CA LEU A 23 -3.07 4.49 -5.31
C LEU A 23 -3.97 5.69 -5.56
N VAL A 24 -4.26 6.47 -4.52
CA VAL A 24 -5.10 7.69 -4.59
C VAL A 24 -4.33 8.98 -4.26
N GLY A 25 -3.06 8.86 -3.89
CA GLY A 25 -2.16 10.00 -3.71
C GLY A 25 -0.73 9.57 -3.50
N LEU A 26 0.21 10.32 -4.07
CA LEU A 26 1.64 10.10 -3.98
C LEU A 26 2.36 11.44 -3.85
N HIS A 27 3.24 11.54 -2.86
CA HIS A 27 4.16 12.66 -2.69
C HIS A 27 5.58 12.13 -2.60
N ILE A 28 6.47 12.73 -3.38
CA ILE A 28 7.89 12.40 -3.42
C ILE A 28 8.67 13.71 -3.27
N GLU A 29 9.47 13.81 -2.21
CA GLU A 29 10.42 14.91 -2.08
C GLU A 29 11.46 14.84 -3.19
N ARG A 30 11.79 15.97 -3.82
CA ARG A 30 12.75 16.03 -4.93
C ARG A 30 14.10 15.38 -4.60
N SER A 31 14.45 15.39 -3.31
CA SER A 31 15.65 14.77 -2.79
C SER A 31 15.72 13.26 -3.09
N GLU A 32 14.59 12.55 -3.17
CA GLU A 32 14.54 11.10 -3.45
C GLU A 32 15.02 10.73 -4.86
N LEU A 33 14.87 11.66 -5.82
CA LEU A 33 15.24 11.43 -7.22
C LEU A 33 16.76 11.20 -7.39
N ARG A 34 17.57 11.59 -6.40
CA ARG A 34 19.03 11.39 -6.43
C ARG A 34 19.45 9.94 -6.21
N PHE A 35 18.59 9.11 -5.63
CA PHE A 35 18.90 7.72 -5.27
C PHE A 35 18.65 6.74 -6.43
N GLY A 36 18.15 7.23 -7.58
CA GLY A 36 17.88 6.42 -8.76
C GLY A 36 16.46 5.86 -8.80
N GLY A 37 15.99 5.53 -10.01
CA GLY A 37 14.62 5.10 -10.27
C GLY A 37 14.23 3.80 -9.56
N ASP A 38 15.12 2.81 -9.53
CA ASP A 38 14.84 1.50 -8.94
C ASP A 38 14.65 1.57 -7.42
N ALA A 39 15.53 2.31 -6.73
CA ALA A 39 15.43 2.49 -5.28
C ALA A 39 14.15 3.25 -4.90
N LEU A 40 13.78 4.25 -5.68
CA LEU A 40 12.55 5.01 -5.48
C LEU A 40 11.31 4.14 -5.77
N ALA A 41 11.30 3.36 -6.85
CA ALA A 41 10.20 2.46 -7.18
C ALA A 41 9.98 1.42 -6.06
N ALA A 42 11.06 0.80 -5.57
CA ALA A 42 11.00 -0.14 -4.44
C ALA A 42 10.41 0.52 -3.18
N THR A 43 10.86 1.75 -2.87
CA THR A 43 10.32 2.52 -1.74
C THR A 43 8.84 2.82 -1.89
N ILE A 44 8.41 3.27 -3.08
CA ILE A 44 6.99 3.57 -3.35
C ILE A 44 6.13 2.31 -3.18
N LEU A 45 6.56 1.17 -3.74
CA LEU A 45 5.83 -0.09 -3.63
C LEU A 45 5.72 -0.56 -2.17
N SER A 46 6.80 -0.45 -1.40
CA SER A 46 6.81 -0.79 0.03
C SER A 46 5.85 0.08 0.82
N VAL A 47 5.88 1.40 0.62
CA VAL A 47 5.01 2.34 1.35
C VAL A 47 3.54 2.19 0.90
N CYS A 48 3.29 1.91 -0.38
CA CYS A 48 1.96 1.64 -0.89
C CYS A 48 1.36 0.37 -0.27
N SER A 49 2.12 -0.72 -0.19
CA SER A 49 1.69 -1.94 0.49
C SER A 49 1.33 -1.70 1.95
N ALA A 50 2.11 -0.87 2.65
CA ALA A 50 1.82 -0.50 4.05
C ALA A 50 0.52 0.31 4.16
N ALA A 51 0.27 1.26 3.27
CA ALA A 51 -0.96 2.04 3.23
C ALA A 51 -2.18 1.14 2.93
N ALA A 52 -2.08 0.26 1.94
CA ALA A 52 -3.16 -0.66 1.58
C ALA A 52 -3.52 -1.59 2.75
N HIS A 53 -2.50 -2.14 3.43
CA HIS A 53 -2.73 -2.99 4.58
C HIS A 53 -3.40 -2.23 5.73
N ALA A 54 -2.96 -1.00 6.02
CA ALA A 54 -3.60 -0.16 7.04
C ALA A 54 -5.07 0.15 6.68
N ALA A 55 -5.38 0.38 5.41
CA ALA A 55 -6.74 0.60 4.92
C ALA A 55 -7.61 -0.67 5.08
N ALA A 56 -7.08 -1.84 4.74
CA ALA A 56 -7.76 -3.11 4.91
C ALA A 56 -8.07 -3.42 6.39
N GLN A 57 -7.13 -3.17 7.30
CA GLN A 57 -7.36 -3.34 8.74
C GLN A 57 -8.45 -2.41 9.27
N ARG A 58 -8.48 -1.15 8.81
CA ARG A 58 -9.56 -0.22 9.16
C ARG A 58 -10.91 -0.65 8.61
N HIS A 59 -10.93 -1.16 7.38
CA HIS A 59 -12.14 -1.69 6.76
C HIS A 59 -12.69 -2.89 7.54
N ARG A 60 -11.83 -3.85 7.88
CA ARG A 60 -12.17 -4.97 8.77
C ARG A 60 -12.75 -4.49 10.10
N ALA A 61 -12.10 -3.53 10.75
CA ALA A 61 -12.56 -2.97 12.01
C ALA A 61 -13.89 -2.21 11.89
N ALA A 62 -14.22 -1.65 10.72
CA ALA A 62 -15.53 -1.07 10.47
C ALA A 62 -16.60 -2.16 10.34
N LEU A 63 -16.36 -3.19 9.52
CA LEU A 63 -17.31 -4.29 9.34
C LEU A 63 -17.62 -5.04 10.64
N LEU A 64 -16.62 -5.28 11.48
CA LEU A 64 -16.84 -5.89 12.80
C LEU A 64 -17.68 -5.00 13.73
N ARG A 65 -17.48 -3.67 13.69
CA ARG A 65 -18.30 -2.72 14.45
C ARG A 65 -19.74 -2.66 13.95
N ASP A 66 -19.95 -2.85 12.66
CA ASP A 66 -21.27 -2.88 12.04
C ASP A 66 -22.00 -4.22 12.26
N GLY A 67 -21.41 -5.13 13.04
CA GLY A 67 -22.04 -6.38 13.47
C GLY A 67 -21.85 -7.55 12.50
N LEU A 68 -20.98 -7.44 11.50
CA LEU A 68 -20.64 -8.57 10.65
C LEU A 68 -19.83 -9.61 11.44
N ALA A 69 -20.22 -10.87 11.31
CA ALA A 69 -19.48 -11.99 11.89
C ALA A 69 -18.04 -12.06 11.30
N PRO A 70 -17.01 -12.34 12.11
CA PRO A 70 -15.61 -12.37 11.66
C PRO A 70 -15.38 -13.24 10.42
N GLU A 71 -16.07 -14.38 10.35
CA GLU A 71 -15.96 -15.36 9.27
C GLU A 71 -16.54 -14.84 7.94
N VAL A 72 -17.43 -13.85 8.00
CA VAL A 72 -17.95 -13.14 6.83
C VAL A 72 -16.97 -12.05 6.42
N VAL A 73 -16.41 -11.32 7.39
CA VAL A 73 -15.41 -10.27 7.13
C VAL A 73 -14.16 -10.85 6.49
N ASP A 74 -13.71 -12.03 6.90
CA ASP A 74 -12.56 -12.75 6.32
C ASP A 74 -12.77 -13.20 4.87
N ARG A 75 -14.02 -13.34 4.42
CA ARG A 75 -14.35 -13.68 3.03
C ARG A 75 -14.49 -12.46 2.13
N VAL A 76 -14.83 -11.30 2.69
CA VAL A 76 -15.14 -10.08 1.94
C VAL A 76 -13.95 -9.12 1.90
N ALA A 77 -13.21 -8.99 2.99
CA ALA A 77 -11.97 -8.23 2.98
C ALA A 77 -10.89 -9.13 2.35
N PRO A 78 -10.40 -8.85 1.13
CA PRO A 78 -9.21 -9.54 0.66
C PRO A 78 -8.12 -9.30 1.72
N ALA A 79 -7.68 -10.38 2.38
CA ALA A 79 -6.50 -10.35 3.22
C ALA A 79 -5.42 -9.70 2.37
N GLY A 80 -5.01 -8.49 2.74
CA GLY A 80 -4.16 -7.63 1.92
C GLY A 80 -3.08 -8.50 1.32
N THR A 81 -3.20 -8.77 0.02
CA THR A 81 -2.27 -9.66 -0.65
C THR A 81 -0.95 -8.91 -0.62
N ALA A 82 -0.08 -9.29 0.32
CA ALA A 82 1.34 -9.04 0.18
C ALA A 82 1.70 -9.45 -1.26
N PRO A 83 2.52 -8.67 -1.98
CA PRO A 83 2.83 -8.97 -3.37
C PRO A 83 3.33 -10.42 -3.45
N THR A 84 2.46 -11.30 -3.97
CA THR A 84 2.79 -12.71 -4.14
C THR A 84 3.70 -12.77 -5.35
N SER A 85 5.01 -12.79 -5.09
CA SER A 85 6.09 -12.75 -6.09
C SER A 85 6.14 -11.48 -6.97
N PRO A 86 7.34 -10.97 -7.29
CA PRO A 86 7.46 -9.91 -8.28
C PRO A 86 7.05 -10.43 -9.67
N PRO A 87 6.18 -9.72 -10.42
CA PRO A 87 6.01 -10.01 -11.84
C PRO A 87 7.28 -9.59 -12.56
N GLY A 88 8.08 -10.59 -12.97
CA GLY A 88 9.10 -10.43 -13.99
C GLY A 88 10.34 -9.66 -13.57
N ARG A 89 11.47 -10.15 -14.05
CA ARG A 89 12.75 -9.45 -14.06
C ARG A 89 12.62 -8.19 -14.92
N TRP A 90 12.43 -7.02 -14.31
CA TRP A 90 12.47 -5.73 -15.00
C TRP A 90 13.92 -5.47 -15.42
N THR A 91 14.30 -5.89 -16.63
CA THR A 91 15.55 -5.45 -17.24
C THR A 91 15.34 -4.05 -17.82
N LEU A 92 15.73 -3.04 -17.07
CA LEU A 92 15.99 -1.72 -17.64
C LEU A 92 17.34 -1.81 -18.37
N ARG A 93 17.30 -1.74 -19.71
CA ARG A 93 18.52 -1.47 -20.50
C ARG A 93 18.84 0.03 -20.41
N PRO A 94 20.13 0.38 -20.40
CA PRO A 94 20.60 1.76 -20.28
C PRO A 94 20.14 2.65 -21.44
#